data_AF-A0A7K1SZT8-F1
#
_entry.id   AF-A0A7K1SZT8-F1
#
_cell.length_a   1.000
_cell.length_b   1.000
_cell.length_c   1.000
_cell.angle_alpha   90.00
_cell.angle_beta   90.00
_cell.angle_gamma   90.00
#
_symmetry.space_group_name_H-M   'P 1'
#
loop_
_entity.id
_entity.type
_entity.pdbx_description
1 polymer ?
#
loop_
_entity_poly.entity_id
_entity_poly.type
_entity_poly.pdbx_seq_one_letter_code
_entity_poly.pdbx_strand_id
1 'polypeptide(L)'
;MVDIDINFNSSTADKALDMANSFLRKLVGPSLEEVGLTWSDNFKMRRIANSIKNLAKVKKILEGNNIDPKQVNLKVLIPYLENVSLEEDETLQEVWANLFVNYLDASKNLNETVYPYILSQLSTQNIKIINAMANNNGKFTMIPEQKFAEEFVKNIEALPNLIRLGIIVLIPEPNSGLLTAGALSRKVDQNYTTWYDLTSFGWNFFHACTR
;
A
#
# COMPACT_ATOMS: atom_id res chain seq x y z
N MET A 1 -16.21 14.31 7.21
CA MET A 1 -15.09 14.64 6.31
C MET A 1 -14.46 15.90 6.85
N VAL A 2 -13.27 15.82 7.44
CA VAL A 2 -12.50 17.01 7.84
C VAL A 2 -11.36 17.07 6.83
N ASP A 3 -11.59 17.82 5.77
CA ASP A 3 -10.50 18.24 4.89
C ASP A 3 -9.62 19.16 5.74
N ILE A 4 -8.44 18.67 6.11
CA ILE A 4 -7.40 19.53 6.64
C ILE A 4 -6.86 20.29 5.43
N ASP A 5 -7.54 21.38 5.08
CA ASP A 5 -6.96 22.45 4.28
C ASP A 5 -5.80 23.01 5.11
N ILE A 6 -4.58 22.53 4.81
CA ILE A 6 -3.37 23.14 5.33
C ILE A 6 -3.24 24.49 4.62
N ASN A 7 -3.89 25.51 5.18
CA ASN A 7 -3.74 26.88 4.75
C ASN A 7 -2.31 27.32 5.12
N PHE A 8 -1.43 27.37 4.14
CA PHE A 8 -0.02 27.74 4.31
C PHE A 8 0.10 29.24 4.65
N ASN A 9 -0.21 29.60 5.90
CA ASN A 9 0.55 30.66 6.55
C ASN A 9 1.82 30.02 7.15
N SER A 10 2.93 30.79 7.23
CA SER A 10 4.22 30.25 7.66
C SER A 10 4.13 29.54 9.01
N SER A 11 3.41 30.11 9.97
CA SER A 11 3.30 29.58 11.34
C SER A 11 2.56 28.24 11.47
N THR A 12 1.60 27.93 10.59
CA THR A 12 0.89 26.63 10.61
C THR A 12 1.72 25.55 9.92
N ALA A 13 2.41 25.91 8.83
CA ALA A 13 3.33 25.02 8.15
C ALA A 13 4.51 24.62 9.05
N ASP A 14 5.10 25.59 9.76
CA ASP A 14 6.20 25.36 10.70
C ASP A 14 5.79 24.40 11.83
N LYS A 15 4.60 24.58 12.42
CA LYS A 15 4.09 23.67 13.45
C LYS A 15 3.87 22.24 12.95
N ALA A 16 3.37 22.09 11.71
CA ALA A 16 3.17 20.77 11.12
C ALA A 16 4.50 20.06 10.84
N LEU A 17 5.51 20.81 10.40
CA LEU A 17 6.88 20.34 10.23
C LEU A 17 7.50 19.91 11.57
N ASP A 18 7.38 20.74 12.61
CA ASP A 18 7.91 20.42 13.95
C ASP A 18 7.25 19.17 14.54
N MET A 19 5.94 19.01 14.33
CA MET A 19 5.21 17.82 14.74
C MET A 19 5.70 16.57 14.00
N ALA A 20 5.90 16.65 12.68
CA ALA A 20 6.43 15.54 11.90
C ALA A 20 7.87 15.19 12.32
N ASN A 21 8.74 16.19 12.48
CA ASN A 21 10.12 16.01 12.91
C ASN A 21 10.23 15.37 14.30
N SER A 22 9.47 15.87 15.27
CA SER A 22 9.44 15.29 16.62
C SER A 22 8.91 13.85 16.62
N PHE A 23 7.89 13.57 15.80
CA PHE A 23 7.38 12.20 15.64
C PHE A 23 8.44 11.29 15.03
N LEU A 24 9.07 11.68 13.93
CA LEU A 24 10.14 10.91 13.29
C LEU A 24 11.31 10.65 14.24
N ARG A 25 11.70 11.62 15.08
CA ARG A 25 12.77 11.43 16.08
C ARG A 25 12.43 10.30 17.07
N LYS A 26 11.15 10.16 17.44
CA LYS A 26 10.68 9.04 18.28
C LYS A 26 10.80 7.69 17.55
N LEU A 27 10.55 7.67 16.24
CA LEU A 27 10.47 6.44 15.45
C LEU A 27 11.82 5.82 15.07
N VAL A 28 12.89 6.61 14.95
CA VAL A 28 14.22 6.09 14.57
C VAL A 28 15.30 6.36 15.61
N GLY A 29 15.00 7.16 16.65
CA GLY A 29 16.02 7.56 17.61
C GLY A 29 17.08 8.49 17.00
N PRO A 30 18.34 8.46 17.47
CA PRO A 30 19.37 9.42 17.09
C PRO A 30 19.79 9.36 15.61
N SER A 31 19.47 8.28 14.89
CA SER A 31 19.80 8.16 13.46
C SER A 31 19.02 9.09 12.53
N LEU A 32 18.04 9.87 13.03
CA LEU A 32 17.31 10.84 12.21
C LEU A 32 18.18 12.01 11.75
N GLU A 33 19.22 12.38 12.51
CA GLU A 33 20.00 13.60 12.23
C GLU A 33 20.71 13.52 10.86
N GLU A 34 21.06 12.33 10.42
CA GLU A 34 21.60 12.07 9.07
C GLU A 34 20.53 12.14 7.97
N VAL A 35 19.28 11.78 8.28
CA VAL A 35 18.15 11.78 7.33
C VAL A 35 17.56 13.18 7.13
N GLY A 36 17.48 13.98 8.21
CA GLY A 36 16.90 15.33 8.19
C GLY A 36 17.65 16.32 7.29
N LEU A 37 18.98 16.17 7.17
CA LEU A 37 19.83 16.99 6.30
C LEU A 37 19.59 16.74 4.80
N THR A 38 19.09 15.56 4.42
CA THR A 38 18.81 15.25 3.01
C THR A 38 17.45 15.80 2.56
N TRP A 39 16.55 16.04 3.52
CA TRP A 39 15.19 16.52 3.26
C TRP A 39 15.09 18.02 3.01
N SER A 40 15.99 18.83 3.58
CA SER A 40 15.92 20.30 3.46
C SER A 40 16.25 20.82 2.06
N ASP A 41 17.11 20.13 1.31
CA ASP A 41 17.81 20.76 0.20
C ASP A 41 17.17 20.53 -1.17
N ASN A 42 16.19 19.63 -1.31
CA ASN A 42 15.82 19.08 -2.63
C ASN A 42 14.31 18.98 -2.96
N PHE A 43 13.38 19.52 -2.16
CA PHE A 43 11.95 19.24 -2.38
C PHE A 43 11.09 20.40 -2.87
N LYS A 44 10.19 20.07 -3.81
CA LYS A 44 8.97 20.84 -4.08
C LYS A 44 8.05 20.73 -2.86
N MET A 45 7.53 21.86 -2.37
CA MET A 45 6.64 21.98 -1.19
C MET A 45 5.53 20.91 -1.10
N ARG A 46 4.98 20.48 -2.24
CA ARG A 46 3.93 19.44 -2.31
C ARG A 46 4.36 18.07 -1.77
N ARG A 47 5.60 17.63 -2.02
CA ARG A 47 6.09 16.30 -1.60
C ARG A 47 6.22 16.20 -0.07
N ILE A 48 6.74 17.27 0.53
CA ILE A 48 6.84 17.40 1.97
C ILE A 48 5.43 17.42 2.59
N ALA A 49 4.51 18.19 1.99
CA ALA A 49 3.13 18.27 2.48
C ALA A 49 2.44 16.90 2.53
N ASN A 50 2.58 16.08 1.48
CA ASN A 50 1.99 14.73 1.45
C ASN A 50 2.56 13.82 2.55
N SER A 51 3.88 13.87 2.76
CA SER A 51 4.51 13.07 3.81
C SER A 51 4.09 13.49 5.21
N ILE A 52 4.04 14.80 5.48
CA ILE A 52 3.56 15.35 6.76
C ILE A 52 2.11 14.97 6.98
N LYS A 53 1.26 15.11 5.94
CA LYS A 53 -0.15 14.71 5.99
C LYS A 53 -0.29 13.24 6.37
N ASN A 54 0.49 12.35 5.75
CA ASN A 54 0.42 10.93 6.07
C ASN A 54 0.92 10.62 7.49
N LEU A 55 2.04 11.22 7.91
CA LEU A 55 2.54 11.08 9.29
C LEU A 55 1.53 11.56 10.34
N ALA A 56 0.77 12.62 10.04
CA ALA A 56 -0.32 13.07 10.90
C ALA A 56 -1.46 12.03 10.97
N LYS A 57 -1.82 11.38 9.85
CA LYS A 57 -2.78 10.26 9.82
C LYS A 57 -2.28 9.11 10.68
N VAL A 58 -1.03 8.69 10.49
CA VAL A 58 -0.39 7.62 11.28
C VAL A 58 -0.46 7.91 12.78
N LYS A 59 -0.04 9.12 13.19
CA LYS A 59 -0.09 9.52 14.60
C LYS A 59 -1.51 9.45 15.17
N LYS A 60 -2.50 9.94 14.42
CA LYS A 60 -3.90 9.89 14.83
C LYS A 60 -4.41 8.46 14.98
N ILE A 61 -4.03 7.55 14.08
CA ILE A 61 -4.41 6.14 14.16
C ILE A 61 -3.77 5.48 15.40
N LEU A 62 -2.49 5.75 15.67
CA LEU A 62 -1.80 5.22 16.86
C LEU A 62 -2.47 5.69 18.15
N GLU A 63 -2.73 7.00 18.27
CA GLU A 63 -3.41 7.60 19.44
C GLU A 63 -4.83 7.06 19.61
N GLY A 64 -5.61 6.98 18.53
CA GLY A 64 -6.98 6.46 18.57
C GLY A 64 -7.08 4.99 18.95
N ASN A 65 -6.00 4.22 18.77
CA ASN A 65 -5.93 2.79 19.10
C ASN A 65 -5.07 2.51 20.35
N ASN A 66 -4.60 3.53 21.08
CA ASN A 66 -3.71 3.39 22.24
C ASN A 66 -2.45 2.54 21.96
N ILE A 67 -1.84 2.71 20.78
CA ILE A 67 -0.62 2.00 20.37
C ILE A 67 0.59 2.86 20.73
N ASP A 68 1.51 2.34 21.54
CA ASP A 68 2.82 2.96 21.71
C ASP A 68 3.77 2.50 20.58
N PRO A 69 4.21 3.41 19.69
CA PRO A 69 4.99 3.02 18.52
C PRO A 69 6.40 2.54 18.89
N LYS A 70 6.79 1.37 18.37
CA LYS A 70 8.18 0.89 18.40
C LYS A 70 9.04 1.64 17.39
N GLN A 71 10.36 1.53 17.55
CA GLN A 71 11.29 2.02 16.53
C GLN A 71 11.20 1.18 15.25
N VAL A 72 11.42 1.83 14.11
CA VAL A 72 11.38 1.21 12.79
C VAL A 72 12.75 1.29 12.11
N ASN A 73 13.10 0.25 11.36
CA ASN A 73 14.33 0.24 10.58
C ASN A 73 14.27 1.28 9.43
N LEU A 74 15.39 1.95 9.16
CA LEU A 74 15.53 2.88 8.02
C LEU A 74 15.19 2.25 6.65
N LYS A 75 15.42 0.94 6.48
CA LYS A 75 15.00 0.18 5.27
C LYS A 75 13.48 0.14 5.06
N VAL A 76 12.69 0.50 6.07
CA VAL A 76 11.24 0.67 5.96
C VAL A 76 10.89 2.16 5.94
N LEU A 77 11.45 2.94 6.88
CA LEU A 77 11.11 4.36 6.99
C LEU A 77 11.44 5.13 5.72
N ILE A 78 12.64 4.97 5.18
CA ILE A 78 13.09 5.75 4.03
C ILE A 78 12.21 5.45 2.80
N PRO A 79 12.00 4.18 2.41
CA PRO A 79 11.10 3.87 1.30
C PRO A 79 9.67 4.32 1.56
N TYR A 80 9.16 4.22 2.78
CA TYR A 80 7.84 4.73 3.13
C TYR A 80 7.74 6.23 2.87
N LEU A 81 8.65 7.02 3.45
CA LEU A 81 8.66 8.47 3.33
C LEU A 81 8.83 8.95 1.89
N GLU A 82 9.74 8.33 1.14
CA GLU A 82 10.00 8.69 -0.25
C GLU A 82 8.78 8.44 -1.14
N ASN A 83 8.15 7.27 -1.02
CA ASN A 83 7.05 6.89 -1.89
C ASN A 83 5.74 7.57 -1.50
N VAL A 84 5.43 7.71 -0.21
CA VAL A 84 4.21 8.43 0.22
C VAL A 84 4.26 9.93 -0.12
N SER A 85 5.47 10.50 -0.26
CA SER A 85 5.66 11.88 -0.73
C SER A 85 5.17 12.11 -2.16
N LEU A 86 5.10 11.03 -2.95
CA LEU A 86 4.69 11.05 -4.36
C LEU A 86 3.23 10.61 -4.57
N GLU A 87 2.57 10.13 -3.51
CA GLU A 87 1.21 9.64 -3.60
C GLU A 87 0.21 10.79 -3.55
N GLU A 88 -0.69 10.87 -4.54
CA GLU A 88 -1.74 11.90 -4.63
C GLU A 88 -3.14 11.34 -4.39
N ASP A 89 -3.32 10.02 -4.51
CA ASP A 89 -4.62 9.38 -4.27
C ASP A 89 -4.88 9.22 -2.77
N GLU A 90 -5.98 9.79 -2.27
CA GLU A 90 -6.35 9.72 -0.85
C GLU A 90 -6.59 8.29 -0.35
N THR A 91 -7.08 7.41 -1.22
CA THR A 91 -7.28 5.98 -0.90
C THR A 91 -5.92 5.34 -0.64
N LEU A 92 -4.94 5.57 -1.53
CA LEU A 92 -3.60 5.02 -1.35
C LEU A 92 -2.88 5.65 -0.17
N GLN A 93 -3.05 6.95 0.08
CA GLN A 93 -2.56 7.61 1.29
C GLN A 93 -3.09 6.91 2.57
N GLU A 94 -4.35 6.49 2.60
CA GLU A 94 -4.89 5.74 3.73
C GLU A 94 -4.22 4.37 3.89
N VAL A 95 -4.00 3.65 2.79
CA VAL A 95 -3.29 2.36 2.79
C VAL A 95 -1.83 2.52 3.26
N TRP A 96 -1.16 3.60 2.86
CA TRP A 96 0.17 3.96 3.33
C TRP A 96 0.20 4.19 4.85
N ALA A 97 -0.80 4.90 5.38
CA ALA A 97 -0.89 5.17 6.81
C ALA A 97 -1.09 3.86 7.60
N ASN A 98 -2.01 3.00 7.15
CA ASN A 98 -2.23 1.69 7.76
C ASN A 98 -0.99 0.80 7.73
N LEU A 99 -0.29 0.76 6.58
CA LEU A 99 0.97 0.04 6.43
C LEU A 99 1.98 0.48 7.48
N PHE A 100 2.18 1.79 7.62
CA PHE A 100 3.18 2.30 8.54
C PHE A 100 2.78 2.14 10.01
N VAL A 101 1.51 2.32 10.37
CA VAL A 101 0.99 1.99 11.70
C VAL A 101 1.29 0.54 12.07
N ASN A 102 1.10 -0.40 11.14
CA ASN A 102 1.38 -1.82 11.38
C ASN A 102 2.87 -2.12 11.54
N TYR A 103 3.77 -1.33 10.94
CA TYR A 103 5.21 -1.42 11.24
C TYR A 103 5.55 -0.90 12.64
N LEU A 104 4.80 0.08 13.13
CA LEU A 104 5.02 0.74 14.42
C LEU A 104 4.37 0.01 15.58
N ASP A 105 3.39 -0.85 15.32
CA ASP A 105 2.73 -1.63 16.35
C ASP A 105 3.55 -2.86 16.76
N ALA A 106 3.99 -2.90 18.01
CA ALA A 106 4.77 -4.03 18.55
C ALA A 106 3.98 -5.34 18.63
N SER A 107 2.64 -5.29 18.69
CA SER A 107 1.79 -6.48 18.64
C SER A 107 1.76 -7.14 17.26
N LYS A 108 2.15 -6.39 16.22
CA LYS A 108 2.32 -6.90 14.86
C LYS A 108 3.76 -7.40 14.69
N ASN A 109 3.90 -8.64 14.24
CA ASN A 109 5.20 -9.21 13.89
C ASN A 109 5.63 -8.86 12.45
N LEU A 110 5.43 -7.60 12.04
CA LEU A 110 5.74 -7.14 10.70
C LEU A 110 7.22 -6.73 10.60
N ASN A 111 8.01 -7.49 9.83
CA ASN A 111 9.45 -7.28 9.65
C ASN A 111 9.87 -7.17 8.18
N GLU A 112 8.99 -7.53 7.26
CA GLU A 112 9.21 -7.62 5.82
C GLU A 112 9.39 -6.25 5.19
N THR A 113 10.61 -5.82 4.90
CA THR A 113 10.89 -4.46 4.42
C THR A 113 10.45 -4.18 2.97
N VAL A 114 9.84 -5.15 2.28
CA VAL A 114 9.50 -5.05 0.85
C VAL A 114 8.18 -4.32 0.60
N TYR A 115 7.28 -4.24 1.59
CA TYR A 115 5.92 -3.75 1.37
C TYR A 115 5.80 -2.28 0.93
N PRO A 116 6.64 -1.33 1.37
CA PRO A 116 6.64 0.01 0.80
C PRO A 116 6.87 0.01 -0.73
N TYR A 117 7.81 -0.81 -1.20
CA TYR A 117 8.09 -0.91 -2.64
C TYR A 117 6.97 -1.59 -3.42
N ILE A 118 6.24 -2.51 -2.79
CA ILE A 118 5.08 -3.14 -3.43
C ILE A 118 3.95 -2.14 -3.53
N LEU A 119 3.62 -1.47 -2.42
CA LEU A 119 2.53 -0.50 -2.39
C LEU A 119 2.76 0.65 -3.37
N SER A 120 4.00 1.12 -3.54
CA SER A 120 4.33 2.17 -4.52
C SER A 120 4.14 1.76 -5.99
N GLN A 121 3.96 0.47 -6.27
CA GLN A 121 3.69 -0.06 -7.60
C GLN A 121 2.20 -0.40 -7.82
N LEU A 122 1.33 -0.12 -6.84
CA LEU A 122 -0.10 -0.43 -6.92
C LEU A 122 -0.92 0.82 -7.22
N SER A 123 -1.92 0.65 -8.08
CA SER A 123 -2.98 1.63 -8.28
C SER A 123 -4.12 1.43 -7.28
N THR A 124 -5.00 2.42 -7.17
CA THR A 124 -6.26 2.30 -6.42
C THR A 124 -7.10 1.11 -6.87
N GLN A 125 -7.10 0.78 -8.17
CA GLN A 125 -7.80 -0.39 -8.70
C GLN A 125 -7.16 -1.70 -8.22
N ASN A 126 -5.84 -1.76 -8.14
CA ASN A 126 -5.15 -2.92 -7.58
C ASN A 126 -5.57 -3.17 -6.13
N ILE A 127 -5.61 -2.13 -5.30
CA ILE A 127 -6.05 -2.23 -3.89
C ILE A 127 -7.50 -2.71 -3.80
N LYS A 128 -8.40 -2.17 -4.63
CA LYS A 128 -9.80 -2.60 -4.67
C LYS A 128 -9.94 -4.09 -4.98
N ILE A 129 -9.18 -4.60 -5.95
CA ILE A 129 -9.16 -6.02 -6.28
C ILE A 129 -8.66 -6.85 -5.10
N ILE A 130 -7.53 -6.46 -4.47
CA ILE A 130 -6.98 -7.18 -3.32
C ILE A 130 -8.02 -7.26 -2.18
N ASN A 131 -8.68 -6.14 -1.86
CA ASN A 131 -9.70 -6.09 -0.82
C ASN A 131 -10.91 -6.95 -1.16
N ALA A 132 -11.39 -6.92 -2.40
CA ALA A 132 -12.49 -7.75 -2.86
C ALA A 132 -12.16 -9.24 -2.76
N MET A 133 -10.93 -9.64 -3.15
CA MET A 133 -10.45 -11.02 -3.01
C MET A 133 -10.36 -11.43 -1.55
N ALA A 134 -9.78 -10.60 -0.68
CA ALA A 134 -9.65 -10.90 0.75
C ALA A 134 -11.03 -11.12 1.41
N ASN A 135 -12.04 -10.32 1.03
CA ASN A 135 -13.43 -10.48 1.50
C ASN A 135 -14.11 -11.76 0.98
N ASN A 136 -13.56 -12.38 -0.07
CA ASN A 136 -14.07 -13.62 -0.67
C ASN A 136 -13.10 -14.79 -0.42
N ASN A 137 -12.56 -14.90 0.79
CA ASN A 137 -11.64 -15.96 1.21
C ASN A 137 -10.41 -16.10 0.30
N GLY A 138 -9.98 -15.01 -0.31
CA GLY A 138 -8.83 -14.94 -1.20
C GLY A 138 -9.08 -15.46 -2.60
N LYS A 139 -10.31 -15.85 -2.95
CA LYS A 139 -10.65 -16.44 -4.25
C LYS A 139 -11.39 -15.45 -5.13
N PHE A 140 -11.16 -15.57 -6.43
CA PHE A 140 -11.88 -14.82 -7.43
C PHE A 140 -12.06 -15.61 -8.72
N THR A 141 -13.22 -15.45 -9.35
CA THR A 141 -13.57 -16.15 -10.59
C THR A 141 -14.04 -15.16 -11.63
N MET A 142 -13.45 -15.20 -12.83
CA MET A 142 -14.00 -14.53 -14.01
C MET A 142 -14.97 -15.45 -14.73
N ILE A 143 -16.27 -15.11 -14.69
CA ILE A 143 -17.30 -15.74 -15.51
C ILE A 143 -17.79 -14.66 -16.51
N PRO A 144 -17.59 -14.84 -17.83
CA PRO A 144 -17.92 -13.84 -18.85
C PRO A 144 -19.38 -13.35 -18.85
N GLU A 145 -20.30 -14.14 -18.30
CA GLU A 145 -21.76 -13.96 -18.42
C GLU A 145 -22.45 -13.42 -17.15
N GLN A 146 -21.72 -13.16 -16.06
CA GLN A 146 -22.30 -12.65 -14.82
C GLN A 146 -22.15 -11.12 -14.70
N LYS A 147 -23.23 -10.42 -14.30
CA LYS A 147 -23.26 -8.96 -14.04
C LYS A 147 -22.17 -8.45 -13.09
N PHE A 148 -21.67 -9.29 -12.19
CA PHE A 148 -20.54 -8.95 -11.29
C PHE A 148 -19.22 -8.73 -12.06
N ALA A 149 -19.13 -9.21 -13.31
CA ALA A 149 -18.00 -9.00 -14.20
C ALA A 149 -17.92 -7.58 -14.79
N GLU A 150 -18.96 -6.74 -14.76
CA GLU A 150 -18.91 -5.43 -15.44
C GLU A 150 -17.95 -4.42 -14.78
N GLU A 151 -17.83 -4.42 -13.45
CA GLU A 151 -16.84 -3.59 -12.74
C GLU A 151 -15.43 -4.17 -12.84
N PHE A 152 -15.31 -5.48 -13.04
CA PHE A 152 -14.03 -6.20 -13.10
C PHE A 152 -13.44 -6.30 -14.51
N VAL A 153 -14.26 -6.41 -15.56
CA VAL A 153 -13.84 -6.32 -16.97
C VAL A 153 -13.16 -4.97 -17.23
N LYS A 154 -13.62 -3.91 -16.55
CA LYS A 154 -12.96 -2.59 -16.57
C LYS A 154 -11.56 -2.59 -15.93
N ASN A 155 -11.24 -3.60 -15.12
CA ASN A 155 -10.03 -3.66 -14.29
C ASN A 155 -9.14 -4.87 -14.60
N ILE A 156 -9.39 -5.63 -15.67
CA ILE A 156 -8.52 -6.74 -16.13
C ILE A 156 -7.08 -6.28 -16.29
N GLU A 157 -6.87 -5.04 -16.74
CA GLU A 157 -5.55 -4.43 -16.93
C GLU A 157 -4.73 -4.34 -15.63
N ALA A 158 -5.38 -4.37 -14.46
CA ALA A 158 -4.70 -4.35 -13.18
C ALA A 158 -4.15 -5.73 -12.75
N LEU A 159 -4.66 -6.84 -13.30
CA LEU A 159 -4.28 -8.20 -12.89
C LEU A 159 -2.83 -8.57 -13.20
N PRO A 160 -2.27 -8.27 -14.39
CA PRO A 160 -0.88 -8.59 -14.69
C PRO A 160 0.11 -8.01 -13.67
N ASN A 161 -0.17 -6.81 -13.15
CA ASN A 161 0.65 -6.19 -12.13
C ASN A 161 0.59 -6.95 -10.80
N LEU A 162 -0.62 -7.36 -10.36
CA LEU A 162 -0.79 -8.15 -9.15
C LEU A 162 -0.12 -9.52 -9.24
N ILE A 163 -0.17 -10.16 -10.41
CA ILE A 163 0.54 -11.42 -10.68
C ILE A 163 2.05 -11.21 -10.65
N ARG A 164 2.55 -10.17 -11.33
CA ARG A 164 3.99 -9.81 -11.35
C ARG A 164 4.54 -9.56 -9.96
N LEU A 165 3.76 -8.91 -9.09
CA LEU A 165 4.12 -8.63 -7.71
C LEU A 165 3.94 -9.85 -6.77
N GLY A 166 3.45 -10.98 -7.30
CA GLY A 166 3.23 -12.20 -6.53
C GLY A 166 2.08 -12.09 -5.52
N ILE A 167 1.18 -11.10 -5.66
CA ILE A 167 0.04 -10.90 -4.77
C ILE A 167 -1.06 -11.91 -5.06
N ILE A 168 -1.31 -12.19 -6.35
CA ILE A 168 -2.27 -13.18 -6.80
C ILE A 168 -1.60 -14.21 -7.72
N VAL A 169 -2.20 -15.38 -7.83
CA VAL A 169 -1.80 -16.43 -8.77
C VAL A 169 -3.00 -16.87 -9.59
N LEU A 170 -2.75 -17.17 -10.87
CA LEU A 170 -3.72 -17.82 -11.73
C LEU A 170 -3.77 -19.31 -11.39
N ILE A 171 -4.95 -19.83 -11.07
CA ILE A 171 -5.20 -21.25 -10.88
C ILE A 171 -5.75 -21.82 -12.20
N PRO A 172 -5.03 -22.75 -12.85
CA PRO A 172 -5.56 -23.46 -14.01
C PRO A 172 -6.75 -24.32 -13.58
N GLU A 173 -7.75 -24.46 -14.45
CA GLU A 173 -8.88 -25.34 -14.15
C GLU A 173 -8.37 -26.76 -13.83
N PRO A 174 -8.91 -27.45 -12.80
CA PRO A 174 -8.44 -28.76 -12.37
C PRO A 174 -8.38 -29.84 -13.46
N ASN A 175 -9.02 -29.61 -14.61
CA ASN A 175 -9.05 -30.51 -15.77
C ASN A 175 -8.40 -29.93 -17.04
N SER A 176 -7.77 -28.75 -17.00
CA SER A 176 -6.95 -28.27 -18.11
C SER A 176 -5.58 -28.92 -17.99
N GLY A 177 -5.35 -29.98 -18.76
CA GLY A 177 -4.08 -30.71 -18.80
C GLY A 177 -2.89 -29.75 -18.80
N LEU A 178 -1.97 -30.01 -17.87
CA LEU A 178 -0.73 -29.27 -17.59
C LEU A 178 -0.14 -28.56 -18.83
N LEU A 179 -0.41 -27.27 -19.02
CA LEU A 179 0.39 -26.44 -19.91
C LEU A 179 1.46 -25.75 -19.07
N THR A 180 2.61 -26.42 -19.06
CA THR A 180 3.88 -25.91 -18.53
C THR A 180 4.20 -24.53 -19.08
N ALA A 181 4.68 -23.67 -18.18
CA ALA A 181 5.20 -22.33 -18.43
C ALA A 181 5.95 -22.22 -19.78
N GLY A 182 5.43 -21.39 -20.70
CA GLY A 182 6.15 -21.04 -21.93
C GLY A 182 5.30 -20.68 -23.15
N ALA A 183 4.01 -21.04 -23.19
CA ALA A 183 3.18 -20.83 -24.37
C ALA A 183 1.83 -20.16 -24.06
N LEU A 184 1.84 -18.87 -23.76
CA LEU A 184 0.65 -18.04 -23.91
C LEU A 184 0.63 -17.44 -25.32
N SER A 185 0.45 -18.29 -26.33
CA SER A 185 0.03 -17.83 -27.66
C SER A 185 -1.44 -17.44 -27.61
N ARG A 186 -1.66 -16.15 -27.36
CA ARG A 186 -2.74 -15.27 -27.83
C ARG A 186 -3.84 -15.95 -28.69
N LYS A 187 -4.78 -16.64 -28.05
CA LYS A 187 -6.20 -16.68 -28.41
C LYS A 187 -6.98 -16.77 -27.10
N VAL A 188 -7.52 -15.65 -26.64
CA VAL A 188 -8.48 -15.62 -25.53
C VAL A 188 -9.76 -16.23 -26.09
N ASP A 189 -9.94 -17.53 -25.88
CA ASP A 189 -11.22 -18.19 -26.14
C ASP A 189 -12.22 -17.63 -25.11
N GLN A 190 -13.37 -17.15 -25.57
CA GLN A 190 -14.29 -16.33 -24.77
C GLN A 190 -15.07 -17.13 -23.72
N ASN A 191 -14.79 -18.44 -23.59
CA ASN A 191 -15.55 -19.39 -22.76
C ASN A 191 -14.75 -19.96 -21.57
N TYR A 192 -13.52 -19.51 -21.30
CA TYR A 192 -12.76 -20.01 -20.15
C TYR A 192 -13.11 -19.25 -18.86
N THR A 193 -13.52 -20.00 -17.84
CA THR A 193 -13.60 -19.49 -16.48
C THR A 193 -12.18 -19.41 -15.92
N THR A 194 -11.74 -18.20 -15.58
CA THR A 194 -10.37 -17.99 -15.07
C THR A 194 -10.42 -17.77 -13.57
N TRP A 195 -9.65 -18.57 -12.81
CA TRP A 195 -9.64 -18.54 -11.34
C TRP A 195 -8.36 -17.89 -10.83
N TYR A 196 -8.49 -16.98 -9.86
CA TYR A 196 -7.36 -16.33 -9.20
C TYR A 196 -7.46 -16.51 -7.70
N ASP A 197 -6.33 -16.79 -7.06
CA ASP A 197 -6.22 -16.83 -5.60
C ASP A 197 -5.17 -15.83 -5.09
N LEU A 198 -5.42 -15.23 -3.93
CA LEU A 198 -4.40 -14.53 -3.15
C LEU A 198 -3.34 -15.53 -2.73
N THR A 199 -2.07 -15.20 -2.99
CA THR A 199 -0.96 -16.00 -2.49
C THR A 199 -0.82 -15.79 -0.97
N SER A 200 -0.07 -16.65 -0.28
CA SER A 200 0.29 -16.40 1.12
C SER A 200 1.00 -15.07 1.30
N PHE A 201 1.82 -14.68 0.32
CA PHE A 201 2.48 -13.38 0.29
C PHE A 201 1.47 -12.23 0.12
N GLY A 202 0.48 -12.40 -0.76
CA GLY A 202 -0.62 -11.45 -0.94
C GLY A 202 -1.46 -11.26 0.33
N TRP A 203 -1.74 -12.34 1.06
CA TRP A 203 -2.40 -12.25 2.38
C TRP A 203 -1.56 -11.49 3.40
N ASN A 204 -0.26 -11.78 3.50
CA ASN A 204 0.61 -11.06 4.42
C ASN A 204 0.69 -9.57 4.06
N PHE A 205 0.78 -9.23 2.77
CA PHE A 205 0.74 -7.85 2.30
C PHE A 205 -0.60 -7.17 2.63
N PHE A 206 -1.74 -7.83 2.36
CA PHE A 206 -3.06 -7.31 2.70
C PHE A 206 -3.19 -7.00 4.19
N HIS A 207 -2.76 -7.92 5.06
CA HIS A 207 -2.76 -7.72 6.51
C HIS A 207 -1.78 -6.63 6.97
N ALA A 208 -0.64 -6.47 6.29
CA ALA A 208 0.26 -5.36 6.55
C ALA A 208 -0.39 -4.02 6.20
N CYS A 209 -1.24 -3.97 5.17
CA CYS A 209 -1.89 -2.76 4.67
C CYS A 209 -3.26 -2.44 5.29
N THR A 210 -3.79 -3.29 6.16
CA THR A 210 -5.13 -3.13 6.74
C THR A 210 -5.10 -3.00 8.26
N ARG A 211 -6.06 -2.24 8.78
CA ARG A 211 -6.22 -1.97 10.21
C ARG A 211 -7.71 -1.99 10.55
#